data_AF-A0A1J3G816-F1
#
_entry.id   AF-A0A1J3G816-F1
#
_cell.length_a   1.000
_cell.length_b   1.000
_cell.length_c   1.000
_cell.angle_alpha   90.00
_cell.angle_beta   90.00
_cell.angle_gamma   90.00
#
_symmetry.space_group_name_H-M   'P 1'
#
loop_
_entity.id
_entity.type
_entity.pdbx_description
1 polymer ?
#
loop_
_entity_poly.entity_id
_entity_poly.type
_entity_poly.pdbx_seq_one_letter_code
_entity_poly.pdbx_strand_id
1 'polypeptide(L)'
;VKMVRLQALRRDFENLKMKEGEKVKPYSERIQAVANQMRALGEGRSNFDMVVKILASMPKSYAPLSSLMEETKDLKTVTFAELVGSLEAHEKKFFPDDEENA
;
A
#
# COMPACT_ATOMS: atom_id res chain seq x y z
N VAL A 1 -27.15 -3.25 9.60
CA VAL A 1 -26.37 -3.70 8.42
C VAL A 1 -25.14 -2.83 8.14
N LYS A 2 -25.26 -1.50 7.99
CA LYS A 2 -24.13 -0.59 7.70
C LYS A 2 -22.92 -0.76 8.64
N MET A 3 -23.14 -0.81 9.95
CA MET A 3 -22.08 -0.98 10.95
C MET A 3 -21.35 -2.32 10.83
N VAL A 4 -22.06 -3.42 10.58
CA VAL A 4 -21.45 -4.75 10.40
C VAL A 4 -20.54 -4.77 9.18
N ARG A 5 -20.97 -4.17 8.07
CA ARG A 5 -20.16 -4.04 6.86
C ARG A 5 -18.93 -3.16 7.07
N LEU A 6 -19.07 -2.04 7.77
CA LEU A 6 -17.93 -1.17 8.08
C LEU A 6 -16.91 -1.89 8.98
N GLN A 7 -17.37 -2.67 9.96
CA GLN A 7 -16.49 -3.48 10.80
C GLN A 7 -15.76 -4.57 10.01
N ALA A 8 -16.41 -5.19 9.03
CA ALA A 8 -15.75 -6.13 8.13
C ALA A 8 -14.65 -5.44 7.31
N LEU A 9 -14.93 -4.27 6.71
CA LEU A 9 -13.95 -3.52 5.94
C LEU A 9 -12.76 -3.03 6.79
N ARG A 10 -12.98 -2.66 8.05
CA ARG A 10 -11.88 -2.36 8.98
C ARG A 10 -10.97 -3.57 9.15
N ARG A 11 -11.55 -4.75 9.39
CA ARG A 11 -10.77 -6.00 9.50
C ARG A 11 -10.03 -6.32 8.21
N ASP A 12 -10.67 -6.13 7.05
CA ASP A 12 -10.04 -6.36 5.76
C ASP A 12 -8.84 -5.40 5.58
N PHE A 13 -9.01 -4.12 5.91
CA PHE A 13 -7.92 -3.13 5.86
C PHE A 13 -6.76 -3.51 6.78
N GLU A 14 -7.03 -3.90 8.02
CA GLU A 14 -5.99 -4.34 8.97
C GLU A 14 -5.28 -5.60 8.48
N ASN A 15 -6.02 -6.56 7.93
CA ASN A 15 -5.49 -7.84 7.46
C ASN A 15 -4.86 -7.81 6.06
N LEU A 16 -5.05 -6.72 5.31
CA LEU A 16 -4.39 -6.56 4.01
C LEU A 16 -2.87 -6.70 4.17
N LYS A 17 -2.29 -7.57 3.34
CA LYS A 17 -0.86 -7.77 3.21
C LYS A 17 -0.51 -7.94 1.74
N MET A 18 0.66 -7.45 1.38
CA MET A 18 1.27 -7.70 0.09
C MET A 18 1.73 -9.16 0.08
N LYS A 19 1.40 -9.88 -0.99
CA LYS A 19 1.85 -11.26 -1.15
C LYS A 19 3.31 -11.27 -1.62
N GLU A 20 4.03 -12.36 -1.35
CA GLU A 20 5.35 -12.55 -1.94
C GLU A 20 5.24 -12.57 -3.47
N GLY A 21 6.06 -11.78 -4.16
CA GLY A 21 6.02 -11.62 -5.62
C GLY A 21 4.86 -10.77 -6.17
N GLU A 22 3.95 -10.26 -5.33
CA GLU A 22 2.99 -9.23 -5.77
C GLU A 22 3.76 -7.93 -6.03
N LYS A 23 3.42 -7.22 -7.10
CA LYS A 23 4.01 -5.91 -7.42
C LYS A 23 3.34 -4.79 -6.62
N VAL A 24 4.02 -3.66 -6.47
CA VAL A 24 3.52 -2.49 -5.71
C VAL A 24 2.17 -2.00 -6.25
N LYS A 25 2.03 -1.92 -7.57
CA LYS A 25 0.83 -1.36 -8.21
C LYS A 25 -0.46 -2.14 -7.85
N PRO A 26 -0.57 -3.46 -8.15
CA PRO A 26 -1.74 -4.26 -7.75
C PRO A 26 -2.06 -4.19 -6.26
N TYR A 27 -1.02 -4.15 -5.42
CA TYR A 27 -1.22 -4.07 -3.98
C TYR A 27 -1.81 -2.73 -3.53
N SER A 28 -1.31 -1.62 -4.08
CA SER A 28 -1.80 -0.28 -3.76
C SER A 28 -3.27 -0.09 -4.20
N GLU A 29 -3.66 -0.65 -5.35
CA GLU A 29 -5.04 -0.64 -5.84
C GLU A 29 -5.99 -1.38 -4.88
N ARG A 30 -5.55 -2.50 -4.29
CA ARG A 30 -6.34 -3.23 -3.26
C ARG A 30 -6.54 -2.41 -1.99
N ILE A 31 -5.50 -1.72 -1.50
CA ILE A 31 -5.62 -0.81 -0.35
C ILE A 31 -6.63 0.30 -0.67
N GLN A 32 -6.49 0.93 -1.84
CA GLN A 32 -7.38 2.01 -2.29
C GLN A 32 -8.83 1.53 -2.42
N ALA A 33 -9.05 0.32 -2.93
CA ALA A 33 -10.39 -0.26 -3.06
C ALA A 33 -11.08 -0.38 -1.69
N VAL A 34 -10.40 -0.92 -0.67
CA VAL A 34 -10.97 -1.04 0.68
C VAL A 34 -11.21 0.35 1.29
N ALA A 35 -10.23 1.26 1.19
CA ALA A 35 -10.37 2.62 1.69
C ALA A 35 -11.55 3.38 1.03
N ASN A 36 -11.76 3.20 -0.27
CA ASN A 36 -12.88 3.81 -0.99
C ASN A 36 -14.22 3.23 -0.53
N GLN A 37 -14.31 1.93 -0.28
CA GLN A 37 -15.51 1.29 0.26
C GLN A 37 -15.82 1.80 1.68
N MET A 38 -14.80 1.97 2.53
CA MET A 38 -14.97 2.56 3.86
C MET A 38 -15.46 4.01 3.77
N ARG A 39 -14.86 4.81 2.87
CA ARG A 39 -15.25 6.20 2.64
C ARG A 39 -16.71 6.31 2.20
N ALA A 40 -17.18 5.42 1.33
CA ALA A 40 -18.58 5.36 0.91
C ALA A 40 -19.54 5.05 2.08
N LEU A 41 -19.06 4.44 3.17
CA LEU A 41 -19.83 4.22 4.39
C LEU A 41 -19.64 5.32 5.44
N GLY A 42 -18.88 6.37 5.14
CA GLY A 42 -18.66 7.52 6.01
C GLY A 42 -17.37 7.48 6.84
N GLU A 43 -16.46 6.56 6.55
CA GLU A 43 -15.14 6.48 7.21
C GLU A 43 -14.01 6.55 6.19
N GLY A 44 -13.46 7.74 5.98
CA GLY A 44 -12.26 7.91 5.16
C GLY A 44 -11.01 7.45 5.91
N ARG A 45 -10.01 6.96 5.15
CA ARG A 45 -8.64 6.80 5.65
C ARG A 45 -7.81 8.01 5.22
N SER A 46 -6.90 8.46 6.09
CA SER A 46 -5.98 9.54 5.75
C SER A 46 -4.85 9.02 4.85
N ASN A 47 -4.16 9.94 4.15
CA ASN A 47 -2.95 9.59 3.41
C ASN A 47 -1.93 8.91 4.33
N PHE A 48 -1.75 9.44 5.54
CA PHE A 48 -0.86 8.88 6.54
C PHE A 48 -1.22 7.43 6.89
N ASP A 49 -2.50 7.12 7.13
CA ASP A 49 -2.94 5.76 7.42
C ASP A 49 -2.62 4.80 6.26
N MET A 50 -2.81 5.25 5.02
CA MET A 50 -2.55 4.45 3.83
C MET A 50 -1.05 4.26 3.57
N VAL A 51 -0.24 5.29 3.82
CA VAL A 51 1.23 5.26 3.77
C VAL A 51 1.80 4.29 4.79
N VAL A 52 1.37 4.37 6.05
CA VAL A 52 1.78 3.42 7.09
C VAL A 52 1.30 2.02 6.72
N LYS A 53 0.06 1.88 6.22
CA LYS A 53 -0.48 0.59 5.83
C LYS A 53 0.39 -0.11 4.79
N ILE A 54 0.75 0.57 3.70
CA ILE A 54 1.54 -0.06 2.64
C ILE A 54 2.92 -0.46 3.16
N LEU A 55 3.65 0.44 3.83
CA LEU A 55 5.00 0.17 4.35
C LEU A 55 5.02 -0.97 5.37
N ALA A 56 4.07 -0.99 6.31
CA ALA A 56 4.01 -1.99 7.38
C ALA A 56 3.60 -3.40 6.90
N SER A 57 3.15 -3.53 5.65
CA SER A 57 2.58 -4.77 5.12
C SER A 57 3.28 -5.28 3.86
N MET A 58 4.42 -4.66 3.51
CA MET A 58 5.30 -5.14 2.46
C MET A 58 6.03 -6.43 2.89
N PRO A 59 6.42 -7.30 1.95
CA PRO A 59 7.22 -8.48 2.25
C PRO A 59 8.66 -8.09 2.60
N LYS A 60 9.41 -9.02 3.20
CA LYS A 60 10.80 -8.76 3.64
C LYS A 60 11.74 -8.39 2.50
N SER A 61 11.45 -8.83 1.27
CA SER A 61 12.16 -8.46 0.05
C SER A 61 12.17 -6.94 -0.19
N TYR A 62 11.20 -6.19 0.36
CA TYR A 62 11.10 -4.74 0.27
C TYR A 62 11.66 -4.01 1.50
N ALA A 63 12.15 -4.72 2.53
CA ALA A 63 12.60 -4.09 3.77
C ALA A 63 13.63 -2.97 3.59
N PRO A 64 14.67 -3.11 2.72
CA PRO A 64 15.61 -2.01 2.48
C PRO A 64 14.94 -0.75 1.88
N LEU A 65 13.94 -0.95 1.01
CA LEU A 65 13.18 0.14 0.40
C LEU A 65 12.26 0.82 1.42
N SER A 66 11.58 0.04 2.27
CA SER A 66 10.74 0.58 3.35
C SER A 66 11.55 1.43 4.32
N SER A 67 12.71 0.95 4.78
CA SER A 67 13.60 1.70 5.68
C SER A 67 14.10 3.00 5.02
N LEU A 68 14.51 2.94 3.74
CA LEU A 68 14.94 4.14 3.02
C LEU A 68 13.81 5.18 2.92
N MET A 69 12.57 4.75 2.66
CA MET A 69 11.43 5.67 2.60
C MET A 69 11.10 6.28 3.96
N GLU A 70 11.21 5.51 5.05
CA GLU A 70 11.04 5.98 6.42
C GLU A 70 12.10 7.01 6.84
N GLU A 71 13.34 6.85 6.36
CA GLU A 71 14.45 7.75 6.68
C GLU A 71 14.44 9.04 5.84
N THR A 72 14.04 8.94 4.57
CA THR A 72 14.18 10.05 3.60
C THR A 72 12.93 10.92 3.45
N LYS A 73 11.76 10.44 3.87
CA LYS A 73 10.49 11.17 3.72
C LYS A 73 9.82 11.41 5.06
N ASP A 74 9.30 12.62 5.23
CA ASP A 74 8.32 12.86 6.31
C ASP A 74 6.99 12.20 5.92
N LEU A 75 6.75 11.01 6.47
CA LEU A 75 5.56 10.21 6.21
C LEU A 75 4.24 10.93 6.54
N LYS A 76 4.28 11.97 7.38
CA LYS A 76 3.08 12.76 7.72
C LYS A 76 2.66 13.72 6.61
N THR A 77 3.57 14.08 5.72
CA THR A 77 3.33 15.05 4.65
C THR A 77 3.22 14.40 3.28
N VAL A 78 3.82 13.21 3.08
CA VAL A 78 3.73 12.48 1.82
C VAL A 78 2.31 11.97 1.56
N THR A 79 1.85 12.13 0.32
CA THR A 79 0.58 11.53 -0.11
C THR A 79 0.77 10.05 -0.44
N PHE A 80 -0.33 9.28 -0.38
CA PHE A 80 -0.29 7.88 -0.77
C PHE A 80 0.17 7.68 -2.23
N ALA A 81 -0.30 8.54 -3.14
CA ALA A 81 0.05 8.47 -4.55
C ALA A 81 1.54 8.74 -4.81
N GLU A 82 2.14 9.74 -4.14
CA GLU A 82 3.57 10.04 -4.27
C GLU A 82 4.44 8.90 -3.75
N LEU A 83 4.04 8.27 -2.64
CA LEU A 83 4.73 7.10 -2.11
C LEU A 83 4.66 5.94 -3.11
N VAL A 84 3.46 5.60 -3.59
CA VAL A 84 3.26 4.52 -4.57
C VAL A 84 4.11 4.75 -5.83
N GLY A 85 4.11 5.96 -6.39
CA GLY A 85 4.94 6.27 -7.56
C GLY A 85 6.45 6.13 -7.30
N SER A 86 6.90 6.47 -6.08
CA SER A 86 8.31 6.29 -5.70
C SER A 86 8.68 4.81 -5.55
N LEU A 87 7.79 4.02 -4.95
CA LEU A 87 7.95 2.59 -4.77
C LEU A 87 7.95 1.85 -6.12
N GLU A 88 7.05 2.20 -7.05
CA GLU A 88 7.02 1.65 -8.41
C GLU A 88 8.30 2.00 -9.20
N ALA A 89 8.79 3.23 -9.10
CA ALA A 89 10.03 3.64 -9.76
C ALA A 89 11.24 2.85 -9.23
N HIS A 90 11.29 2.61 -7.92
CA HIS A 90 12.33 1.77 -7.31
C HIS A 90 12.15 0.30 -7.70
N GLU A 91 10.92 -0.20 -7.70
CA GLU A 91 10.61 -1.58 -8.09
C GLU A 91 11.13 -1.90 -9.49
N LYS A 92 10.89 -1.02 -10.48
CA LYS A 92 11.39 -1.17 -11.85
C LYS A 92 12.92 -1.18 -11.97
N LYS A 93 13.63 -0.52 -11.06
CA LYS A 93 15.09 -0.41 -11.08
C LYS A 93 15.79 -1.64 -10.49
N PHE A 94 15.17 -2.28 -9.50
CA PHE A 94 15.79 -3.33 -8.69
C PHE A 94 15.10 -4.70 -8.80
N PHE A 95 13.87 -4.73 -9.30
CA PHE A 95 13.11 -5.93 -9.62
C PHE A 95 12.64 -5.84 -11.08
N PRO A 96 13.57 -5.77 -12.05
CA PRO A 96 13.22 -5.80 -13.46
C PRO A 96 12.35 -7.05 -13.72
N ASP A 97 11.32 -6.90 -14.54
CA ASP A 97 10.47 -8.03 -14.89
C ASP A 97 11.33 -9.09 -15.57
N ASP A 98 11.24 -10.34 -15.13
CA ASP A 98 11.72 -11.51 -15.88
C ASP A 98 10.81 -11.72 -17.12
N GLU A 99 10.68 -10.70 -17.97
CA GLU A 99 10.05 -10.76 -19.29
C GLU A 99 11.02 -10.16 -20.32
N GLU A 100 12.21 -10.74 -20.40
CA GLU A 100 13.00 -10.76 -21.62
C GLU A 100 13.42 -12.22 -21.90
N ASN A 101 12.44 -13.05 -22.26
CA ASN A 101 12.59 -14.24 -23.12
C ASN A 101 11.23 -14.93 -23.35
N ALA A 102 10.48 -14.45 -24.34
CA ALA A 102 9.61 -15.25 -25.20
C ALA A 102 9.41 -14.53 -26.54
#